data_AF-A0A1A9Z131-F1
#
_entry.id   AF-A0A1A9Z131-F1
#
_cell.length_a   1.000
_cell.length_b   1.000
_cell.length_c   1.000
_cell.angle_alpha   90.00
_cell.angle_beta   90.00
_cell.angle_gamma   90.00
#
_symmetry.space_group_name_H-M   'P 1'
#
loop_
_entity.id
_entity.type
_entity.pdbx_description
1 polymer ?
#
loop_
_entity_poly.entity_id
_entity_poly.type
_entity_poly.pdbx_seq_one_letter_code
_entity_poly.pdbx_strand_id
1 'polypeptide(L)'
;MLLLDKPAGYSSNYILQKVKTLLQAKKAGYVGTLDPLASGMLPILFGITTKFSKYLLNTNKQYYVVAKLGERTDTLDADGNLISIRPIKVKESNIYQVISEFKGETYQVPPMFSALKHQGTYIRQIIDDIGEKLLCGAHYLLPTQTIVADMPILLLKSIDFIKISQGQEINFLNKKHGSYQIISENTNKFLGIITIDKFGRIASRELIQE
;
A
#
# COMPACT_ATOMS: atom_id res chain seq x y z
N MET A 1 -13.91 1.75 12.36
CA MET A 1 -12.84 1.92 11.35
C MET A 1 -13.14 0.95 10.24
N LEU A 2 -12.93 1.35 8.99
CA LEU A 2 -13.04 0.52 7.79
C LEU A 2 -11.66 0.49 7.13
N LEU A 3 -11.22 -0.69 6.70
CA LEU A 3 -9.93 -0.88 6.03
C LEU A 3 -10.19 -1.08 4.55
N LEU A 4 -10.37 0.02 3.83
CA LEU A 4 -10.81 -0.04 2.45
C LEU A 4 -9.62 -0.30 1.52
N ASP A 5 -9.76 -1.24 0.58
CA ASP A 5 -8.84 -1.33 -0.55
C ASP A 5 -9.21 -0.27 -1.61
N LYS A 6 -8.36 0.74 -1.77
CA LYS A 6 -8.59 1.87 -2.67
C LYS A 6 -8.31 1.42 -4.10
N PRO A 7 -9.29 1.48 -5.02
CA PRO A 7 -8.99 1.26 -6.43
C PRO A 7 -8.06 2.36 -6.98
N ALA A 8 -7.26 2.01 -7.98
CA ALA A 8 -6.48 2.97 -8.76
C ALA A 8 -7.41 3.90 -9.57
N GLY A 9 -6.91 5.09 -9.91
CA GLY A 9 -7.64 6.13 -10.66
C GLY A 9 -8.48 7.08 -9.79
N TYR A 10 -8.56 6.85 -8.47
CA TYR A 10 -9.36 7.68 -7.56
C TYR A 10 -8.52 8.27 -6.44
N SER A 11 -8.72 9.55 -6.13
CA SER A 11 -8.09 10.17 -4.95
C SER A 11 -8.64 9.61 -3.63
N SER A 12 -7.81 9.56 -2.59
CA SER A 12 -8.25 9.12 -1.24
C SER A 12 -9.45 9.91 -0.74
N ASN A 13 -9.51 11.23 -0.99
CA ASN A 13 -10.64 12.05 -0.56
C ASN A 13 -11.92 11.72 -1.32
N TYR A 14 -11.84 11.44 -2.64
CA TYR A 14 -13.03 11.01 -3.41
C TYR A 14 -13.64 9.74 -2.80
N ILE A 15 -12.81 8.74 -2.50
CA ILE A 15 -13.23 7.47 -1.89
C ILE A 15 -13.80 7.70 -0.48
N LEU A 16 -13.16 8.55 0.33
CA LEU A 16 -13.69 8.94 1.64
C LEU A 16 -15.11 9.50 1.54
N GLN A 17 -15.36 10.44 0.61
CA GLN A 17 -16.68 11.05 0.47
C GLN A 17 -17.74 10.02 0.04
N LYS A 18 -17.40 9.12 -0.90
CA LYS A 18 -18.28 8.02 -1.30
C LYS A 18 -18.66 7.14 -0.12
N VAL A 19 -17.67 6.68 0.65
CA VAL A 19 -17.90 5.84 1.83
C VAL A 19 -18.69 6.55 2.92
N LYS A 20 -18.37 7.83 3.20
CA LYS A 20 -19.08 8.64 4.18
C LYS A 20 -20.57 8.73 3.84
N THR A 21 -20.90 8.95 2.57
CA THR A 21 -22.28 9.02 2.08
C THR A 21 -22.98 7.66 2.16
N LEU A 22 -22.34 6.59 1.69
CA LEU A 22 -22.90 5.23 1.73
C LEU A 22 -23.23 4.77 3.16
N LEU A 23 -22.39 5.11 4.13
CA LEU A 23 -22.56 4.74 5.53
C LEU A 23 -23.31 5.81 6.35
N GLN A 24 -23.80 6.87 5.70
CA GLN A 24 -24.49 8.00 6.34
C GLN A 24 -23.73 8.57 7.57
N ALA A 25 -22.40 8.57 7.50
CA ALA A 25 -21.56 8.92 8.63
C ALA A 25 -21.48 10.44 8.81
N LYS A 26 -21.87 10.94 9.99
CA LYS A 26 -21.79 12.38 10.32
C LYS A 26 -20.37 12.93 10.23
N LYS A 27 -19.37 12.12 10.61
CA LYS A 27 -17.95 12.47 10.57
C LYS A 27 -17.13 11.28 10.07
N ALA A 28 -16.25 11.53 9.10
CA ALA A 28 -15.30 10.54 8.59
C ALA A 28 -13.97 11.22 8.22
N GLY A 29 -12.88 10.47 8.25
CA GLY A 29 -11.56 10.86 7.76
C GLY A 29 -10.76 9.63 7.36
N TYR A 30 -9.68 9.79 6.59
CA TYR A 30 -8.77 8.70 6.25
C TYR A 30 -7.37 8.94 6.81
N VAL A 31 -6.55 7.89 6.84
CA VAL A 31 -5.16 7.95 7.28
C VAL A 31 -4.24 7.44 6.18
N GLY A 32 -3.14 8.16 5.91
CA GLY A 32 -2.20 7.80 4.85
C GLY A 32 -2.80 8.09 3.48
N THR A 33 -2.57 9.31 2.96
CA THR A 33 -3.00 9.64 1.59
C THR A 33 -2.32 8.71 0.60
N LEU A 34 -3.11 8.07 -0.24
CA LEU A 34 -2.65 7.33 -1.40
C LEU A 34 -2.84 8.21 -2.63
N ASP A 35 -1.84 8.22 -3.51
CA ASP A 35 -1.96 8.90 -4.79
C ASP A 35 -3.15 8.32 -5.60
N PRO A 36 -3.77 9.11 -6.49
CA PRO A 36 -4.87 8.62 -7.32
C PRO A 36 -4.52 7.32 -8.05
N LEU A 37 -3.29 7.24 -8.54
CA LEU A 37 -2.68 6.12 -9.22
C LEU A 37 -2.36 4.91 -8.35
N ALA A 38 -2.15 5.10 -7.05
CA ALA A 38 -1.87 3.99 -6.13
C ALA A 38 -3.15 3.21 -5.83
N SER A 39 -3.01 1.94 -5.45
CA SER A 39 -4.09 1.11 -4.91
C SER A 39 -3.72 0.58 -3.52
N GLY A 40 -4.62 -0.14 -2.86
CA GLY A 40 -4.33 -0.77 -1.59
C GLY A 40 -4.96 -0.06 -0.39
N MET A 41 -4.46 -0.42 0.78
CA MET A 41 -5.13 -0.19 2.05
C MET A 41 -5.21 1.30 2.41
N LEU A 42 -6.44 1.82 2.47
CA LEU A 42 -6.81 3.15 2.93
C LEU A 42 -7.67 3.04 4.21
N PRO A 43 -7.09 3.17 5.40
CA PRO A 43 -7.84 3.21 6.65
C PRO A 43 -8.80 4.41 6.69
N ILE A 44 -10.10 4.12 6.82
CA ILE A 44 -11.16 5.11 7.00
C ILE A 44 -11.67 5.05 8.44
N LEU A 45 -11.63 6.19 9.10
CA LEU A 45 -12.06 6.41 10.48
C LEU A 45 -13.38 7.17 10.50
N PHE A 46 -14.26 6.83 11.44
CA PHE A 46 -15.58 7.44 11.60
C PHE A 46 -15.80 7.98 13.00
N GLY A 47 -16.54 9.07 13.14
CA GLY A 47 -16.98 9.61 14.43
C GLY A 47 -15.81 9.85 15.39
N ILE A 48 -15.88 9.24 16.58
CA ILE A 48 -14.83 9.36 17.61
C ILE A 48 -13.52 8.71 17.20
N THR A 49 -13.55 7.69 16.34
CA THR A 49 -12.35 6.96 15.92
C THR A 49 -11.39 7.83 15.10
N THR A 50 -11.86 8.94 14.53
CA THR A 50 -10.99 9.90 13.83
C THR A 50 -9.94 10.53 14.76
N LYS A 51 -10.14 10.51 16.09
CA LYS A 51 -9.16 11.02 17.06
C LYS A 51 -7.90 10.16 17.11
N PHE A 52 -7.97 8.89 16.70
CA PHE A 52 -6.85 7.95 16.72
C PHE A 52 -6.01 7.96 15.44
N SER A 53 -6.30 8.88 14.50
CA SER A 53 -5.57 8.96 13.22
C SER A 53 -4.06 9.11 13.38
N LYS A 54 -3.62 9.84 14.42
CA LYS A 54 -2.19 10.04 14.72
C LYS A 54 -1.43 8.73 14.97
N TYR A 55 -2.06 7.73 15.59
CA TYR A 55 -1.42 6.45 15.86
C TYR A 55 -1.17 5.67 14.56
N LEU A 56 -2.17 5.66 13.67
CA LEU A 56 -2.08 5.02 12.35
C LEU A 56 -1.12 5.76 11.40
N LEU A 57 -0.95 7.06 11.56
CA LEU A 57 0.04 7.82 10.77
C LEU A 57 1.49 7.41 11.10
N ASN A 58 1.75 6.90 12.29
CA ASN A 58 3.11 6.58 12.74
C ASN A 58 3.46 5.09 12.59
N THR A 59 2.54 4.26 12.09
CA THR A 59 2.82 2.84 11.85
C THR A 59 3.76 2.65 10.67
N ASN A 60 4.39 1.49 10.58
CA ASN A 60 5.14 1.12 9.38
C ASN A 60 4.18 0.89 8.20
N LYS A 61 4.67 1.12 6.98
CA LYS A 61 3.92 0.86 5.74
C LYS A 61 4.79 0.03 4.81
N GLN A 62 4.16 -0.88 4.09
CA GLN A 62 4.79 -1.68 3.04
C GLN A 62 4.16 -1.32 1.70
N TYR A 63 5.00 -1.29 0.67
CA TYR A 63 4.61 -0.95 -0.68
C TYR A 63 5.17 -2.00 -1.63
N TYR A 64 4.32 -2.54 -2.50
CA TYR A 64 4.77 -3.27 -3.68
C TYR A 64 4.77 -2.33 -4.87
N VAL A 65 5.91 -2.14 -5.54
CA VAL A 65 6.06 -1.15 -6.61
C VAL A 65 6.70 -1.75 -7.85
N VAL A 66 6.28 -1.25 -9.01
CA VAL A 66 6.92 -1.52 -10.30
C VAL A 66 7.47 -0.19 -10.81
N ALA A 67 8.64 -0.22 -11.45
CA ALA A 67 9.27 0.97 -12.02
C ALA A 67 9.74 0.69 -13.44
N LYS A 68 9.73 1.73 -14.29
CA LYS A 68 10.28 1.67 -15.63
C LYS A 68 11.65 2.34 -15.64
N LEU A 69 12.69 1.57 -15.92
CA LEU A 69 14.04 2.10 -16.12
C LEU A 69 14.18 2.69 -17.52
N GLY A 70 15.09 3.65 -17.68
CA GLY A 70 15.41 4.27 -18.97
C GLY A 70 14.51 5.46 -19.34
N GLU A 71 13.48 5.75 -18.54
CA GLU A 71 12.55 6.84 -18.77
C GLU A 71 12.32 7.61 -17.46
N ARG A 72 12.28 8.94 -17.55
CA ARG A 72 12.00 9.81 -16.41
C ARG A 72 10.86 10.77 -16.75
N THR A 73 9.98 11.03 -15.79
CA THR A 73 8.83 11.95 -15.93
C THR A 73 8.94 13.11 -14.94
N ASP A 74 8.21 14.20 -15.19
CA ASP A 74 8.18 15.39 -14.31
C ASP A 74 7.48 15.16 -12.96
N THR A 75 6.49 14.27 -12.90
CA THR A 75 5.78 13.86 -11.68
C THR A 75 6.40 12.65 -10.98
N LEU A 76 7.45 12.07 -11.56
CA LEU A 76 8.11 10.83 -11.11
C LEU A 76 7.21 9.58 -11.13
N ASP A 77 6.05 9.66 -11.76
CA ASP A 77 5.14 8.54 -12.02
C ASP A 77 4.68 8.50 -13.48
N ALA A 78 3.92 7.46 -13.83
CA ALA A 78 3.45 7.21 -15.19
C ALA A 78 2.44 8.25 -15.71
N ASP A 79 1.86 9.10 -14.87
CA ASP A 79 0.93 10.17 -15.31
C ASP A 79 1.67 11.43 -15.78
N GLY A 80 2.98 11.54 -15.47
CA GLY A 80 3.79 12.69 -15.83
C GLY A 80 4.19 12.74 -17.29
N ASN A 81 4.62 13.92 -17.72
CA ASN A 81 5.23 14.09 -19.03
C ASN A 81 6.66 13.55 -19.00
N LEU A 82 7.03 12.84 -20.07
CA LEU A 82 8.38 12.33 -20.26
C LEU A 82 9.38 13.50 -20.39
N ILE A 83 10.35 13.56 -19.50
CA ILE A 83 11.41 14.59 -19.50
C ILE A 83 12.75 14.05 -19.99
N SER A 84 12.96 12.74 -19.95
CA SER A 84 14.22 12.13 -20.38
C SER A 84 14.03 10.66 -20.76
N ILE A 85 14.75 10.24 -21.80
CA ILE A 85 14.94 8.84 -22.19
C ILE A 85 16.43 8.56 -22.27
N ARG A 86 16.90 7.48 -21.64
CA ARG A 86 18.29 7.04 -21.68
C ARG A 86 18.38 5.54 -21.98
N PRO A 87 19.44 5.08 -22.68
CA PRO A 87 19.63 3.66 -22.94
C PRO A 87 19.91 2.91 -21.64
N ILE A 88 19.27 1.75 -21.48
CA ILE A 88 19.46 0.89 -20.31
C ILE A 88 20.70 0.01 -20.54
N LYS A 89 21.85 0.44 -20.00
CA LYS A 89 23.12 -0.31 -20.04
C LYS A 89 23.46 -0.92 -18.66
N VAL A 90 22.43 -1.28 -17.91
CA VAL A 90 22.54 -1.69 -16.50
C VAL A 90 22.50 -3.21 -16.40
N LYS A 91 23.40 -3.79 -15.60
CA LYS A 91 23.35 -5.21 -15.23
C LYS A 91 22.49 -5.39 -13.98
N GLU A 92 21.83 -6.54 -13.88
CA GLU A 92 20.98 -6.88 -12.73
C GLU A 92 21.71 -6.78 -11.38
N SER A 93 22.97 -7.21 -11.31
CA SER A 93 23.81 -7.07 -10.12
C SER A 93 23.93 -5.63 -9.62
N ASN A 94 24.02 -4.66 -10.55
CA ASN A 94 24.14 -3.25 -10.24
C ASN A 94 22.81 -2.70 -9.69
N ILE A 95 21.67 -3.20 -10.18
CA ILE A 95 20.35 -2.84 -9.66
C ILE A 95 20.24 -3.24 -8.19
N TYR A 96 20.57 -4.49 -7.85
CA TYR A 96 20.52 -4.97 -6.47
C TYR A 96 21.48 -4.23 -5.54
N GLN A 97 22.68 -3.90 -6.02
CA GLN A 97 23.65 -3.11 -5.28
C GLN A 97 23.09 -1.71 -4.96
N VAL A 98 22.57 -1.00 -5.96
CA VAL A 98 21.97 0.33 -5.75
C VAL A 98 20.77 0.26 -4.80
N ILE A 99 19.87 -0.71 -4.97
CA ILE A 99 18.72 -0.90 -4.06
C ILE A 99 19.17 -1.11 -2.62
N SER A 100 20.29 -1.81 -2.39
CA SER A 100 20.81 -2.07 -1.05
C SER A 100 21.22 -0.81 -0.29
N GLU A 101 21.61 0.26 -1.01
CA GLU A 101 21.99 1.55 -0.42
C GLU A 101 20.78 2.32 0.16
N PHE A 102 19.56 1.97 -0.26
CA PHE A 102 18.32 2.58 0.25
C PHE A 102 17.72 1.81 1.44
N LYS A 103 18.41 0.77 1.93
CA LYS A 103 18.00 0.05 3.14
C LYS A 103 18.45 0.82 4.38
N GLY A 104 17.56 0.95 5.35
CA GLY A 104 17.82 1.67 6.61
C GLY A 104 17.31 3.11 6.57
N GLU A 105 17.81 3.92 7.49
CA GLU A 105 17.43 5.33 7.56
C GLU A 105 18.16 6.15 6.50
N THR A 106 17.40 6.80 5.63
CA THR A 106 17.92 7.62 4.53
C THR A 106 17.23 8.99 4.52
N TYR A 107 17.97 10.00 4.08
CA TYR A 107 17.41 11.33 3.85
C TYR A 107 16.79 11.37 2.45
N GLN A 108 15.57 11.88 2.37
CA GLN A 108 14.85 12.04 1.12
C GLN A 108 14.41 13.48 0.93
N VAL A 109 14.60 14.01 -0.28
CA VAL A 109 14.02 15.29 -0.70
C VAL A 109 12.61 15.02 -1.22
N PRO A 110 11.54 15.59 -0.63
CA PRO A 110 10.19 15.39 -1.14
C PRO A 110 10.05 15.86 -2.60
N PRO A 111 9.26 15.17 -3.44
CA PRO A 111 9.05 15.59 -4.82
C PRO A 111 8.23 16.88 -4.87
N MET A 112 8.37 17.64 -5.97
CA MET A 112 7.70 18.93 -6.17
C MET A 112 6.16 18.79 -6.07
N PHE A 113 5.62 17.72 -6.64
CA PHE A 113 4.20 17.37 -6.53
C PHE A 113 3.97 16.49 -5.30
N SER A 114 3.98 17.09 -4.11
CA SER A 114 3.67 16.38 -2.86
C SER A 114 2.81 17.21 -1.90
N ALA A 115 2.00 16.52 -1.10
CA ALA A 115 1.37 17.11 0.06
C ALA A 115 2.41 17.24 1.19
N LEU A 116 3.25 18.28 1.12
CA LEU A 116 4.38 18.58 2.02
C LEU A 116 4.07 18.58 3.53
N LYS A 117 2.80 18.47 3.94
CA LYS A 117 2.35 18.53 5.34
C LYS A 117 2.48 17.21 6.11
N HIS A 118 2.93 16.12 5.49
CA HIS A 118 2.98 14.82 6.15
C HIS A 118 4.36 14.16 6.08
N GLN A 119 4.92 13.87 7.26
CA GLN A 119 6.12 13.06 7.44
C GLN A 119 5.85 11.66 6.87
N GLY A 120 6.52 11.32 5.78
CA GLY A 120 6.36 10.04 5.11
C GLY A 120 7.42 9.83 4.03
N THR A 121 7.62 8.57 3.68
CA THR A 121 8.53 8.15 2.61
C THR A 121 7.82 8.20 1.27
N TYR A 122 8.37 8.93 0.31
CA TYR A 122 7.86 9.05 -1.04
C TYR A 122 8.48 7.99 -1.94
N ILE A 123 7.72 6.94 -2.27
CA ILE A 123 8.26 5.83 -3.07
C ILE A 123 8.65 6.28 -4.48
N ARG A 124 7.89 7.20 -5.08
CA ARG A 124 8.23 7.81 -6.38
C ARG A 124 9.61 8.44 -6.40
N GLN A 125 9.98 9.13 -5.32
CA GLN A 125 11.29 9.75 -5.19
C GLN A 125 12.40 8.70 -5.01
N ILE A 126 12.17 7.63 -4.22
CA ILE A 126 13.15 6.53 -4.12
C ILE A 126 13.45 5.93 -5.50
N ILE A 127 12.41 5.74 -6.32
CA ILE A 127 12.57 5.20 -7.67
C ILE A 127 13.35 6.15 -8.56
N ASP A 128 13.04 7.45 -8.53
CA ASP A 128 13.81 8.47 -9.27
C ASP A 128 15.29 8.46 -8.86
N ASP A 129 15.57 8.42 -7.55
CA ASP A 129 16.93 8.39 -6.99
C ASP A 129 17.69 7.12 -7.41
N ILE A 130 17.01 5.95 -7.42
CA ILE A 130 17.57 4.70 -7.94
C ILE A 130 17.89 4.85 -9.44
N GLY A 131 16.96 5.41 -10.21
CA GLY A 131 17.13 5.64 -11.65
C GLY A 131 18.33 6.54 -11.96
N GLU A 132 18.52 7.61 -11.19
CA GLU A 132 19.68 8.49 -11.33
C GLU A 132 20.99 7.81 -10.92
N LYS A 133 21.01 7.02 -9.83
CA LYS A 133 22.19 6.22 -9.46
C LYS A 133 22.57 5.18 -10.52
N LEU A 134 21.58 4.65 -11.24
CA LEU A 134 21.78 3.73 -12.38
C LEU A 134 22.10 4.45 -13.70
N LEU A 135 22.12 5.80 -13.71
CA LEU A 135 22.40 6.66 -14.86
C LEU A 135 21.47 6.46 -16.06
N CYS A 136 20.33 5.80 -15.87
CA CYS A 136 19.32 5.56 -16.90
C CYS A 136 18.01 6.30 -16.62
N GLY A 137 17.81 6.79 -15.41
CA GLY A 137 16.53 7.36 -14.99
C GLY A 137 15.49 6.27 -14.76
N ALA A 138 14.50 6.61 -13.96
CA ALA A 138 13.37 5.74 -13.72
C ALA A 138 12.15 6.57 -13.37
N HIS A 139 10.98 6.03 -13.64
CA HIS A 139 9.75 6.52 -13.06
C HIS A 139 8.91 5.35 -12.55
N TYR A 140 8.04 5.69 -11.63
CA TYR A 140 7.16 4.75 -10.97
C TYR A 140 6.00 4.31 -11.88
N LEU A 141 5.73 3.01 -11.95
CA LEU A 141 4.65 2.36 -12.71
C LEU A 141 3.51 1.89 -11.80
N LEU A 142 2.36 1.62 -12.43
CA LEU A 142 1.11 1.19 -11.79
C LEU A 142 1.01 -0.34 -11.64
N PRO A 143 0.22 -0.86 -10.68
CA PRO A 143 -0.25 -0.22 -9.44
C PRO A 143 0.70 -0.50 -8.27
N THR A 144 0.72 0.40 -7.29
CA THR A 144 1.28 0.06 -5.97
C THR A 144 0.20 -0.46 -5.06
N GLN A 145 0.53 -1.48 -4.29
CA GLN A 145 -0.28 -1.93 -3.16
C GLN A 145 0.37 -1.43 -1.89
N THR A 146 -0.32 -0.55 -1.17
CA THR A 146 0.08 -0.13 0.18
C THR A 146 -0.58 -1.02 1.23
N ILE A 147 0.21 -1.40 2.23
CA ILE A 147 -0.20 -2.23 3.36
C ILE A 147 0.22 -1.54 4.66
N VAL A 148 -0.64 -1.52 5.68
CA VAL A 148 -0.30 -1.02 7.03
C VAL A 148 0.36 -2.15 7.83
N ALA A 149 1.65 -2.01 8.10
CA ALA A 149 2.54 -3.11 8.50
C ALA A 149 2.32 -3.68 9.92
N ASP A 150 1.56 -3.01 10.78
CA ASP A 150 1.32 -3.47 12.15
C ASP A 150 0.07 -4.37 12.29
N MET A 151 -0.57 -4.76 11.18
CA MET A 151 -1.61 -5.79 11.24
C MET A 151 -0.98 -7.20 11.16
N PRO A 152 -1.43 -8.15 11.99
CA PRO A 152 -0.92 -9.50 11.95
C PRO A 152 -1.17 -10.15 10.58
N ILE A 153 -0.09 -10.66 9.99
CA ILE A 153 -0.10 -11.33 8.69
C ILE A 153 -0.46 -12.80 8.88
N LEU A 154 -1.24 -13.30 7.95
CA LEU A 154 -1.70 -14.67 7.86
C LEU A 154 -1.26 -15.21 6.50
N LEU A 155 -0.18 -15.98 6.53
CA LEU A 155 0.37 -16.65 5.35
C LEU A 155 -0.42 -17.92 5.07
N LEU A 156 -0.95 -18.05 3.85
CA LEU A 156 -1.71 -19.23 3.43
C LEU A 156 -0.92 -20.06 2.40
N LYS A 157 -0.77 -21.35 2.69
CA LYS A 157 0.12 -22.29 1.99
C LYS A 157 -0.31 -22.74 0.59
N SER A 158 -1.40 -22.20 0.03
CA SER A 158 -2.14 -22.72 -1.16
C SER A 158 -2.68 -24.15 -0.91
N ILE A 159 -3.99 -24.37 -0.78
CA ILE A 159 -4.98 -24.45 -1.87
C ILE A 159 -6.40 -24.04 -1.39
N ASP A 160 -6.48 -23.40 -0.23
CA ASP A 160 -7.75 -23.04 0.44
C ASP A 160 -8.43 -21.77 -0.09
N PHE A 161 -7.98 -21.25 -1.25
CA PHE A 161 -8.55 -20.08 -1.94
C PHE A 161 -10.08 -20.12 -2.07
N ILE A 162 -10.67 -21.32 -2.05
CA ILE A 162 -12.10 -21.56 -2.27
C ILE A 162 -12.89 -21.71 -0.96
N LYS A 163 -12.26 -21.91 0.21
CA LYS A 163 -12.99 -22.33 1.43
C LYS A 163 -13.09 -21.33 2.57
N ILE A 164 -12.49 -20.14 2.45
CA ILE A 164 -12.57 -19.09 3.47
C ILE A 164 -13.94 -18.41 3.45
N SER A 165 -14.97 -19.02 4.06
CA SER A 165 -16.33 -18.50 4.14
C SER A 165 -16.58 -17.76 5.45
N GLN A 166 -17.50 -16.77 5.43
CA GLN A 166 -18.02 -16.19 6.68
C GLN A 166 -18.51 -17.30 7.61
N GLY A 167 -18.14 -17.23 8.89
CA GLY A 167 -18.46 -18.24 9.89
C GLY A 167 -17.53 -19.45 9.95
N GLN A 168 -16.55 -19.59 9.04
CA GLN A 168 -15.55 -20.65 9.15
C GLN A 168 -14.63 -20.40 10.36
N GLU A 169 -14.36 -21.44 11.14
CA GLU A 169 -13.35 -21.41 12.19
C GLU A 169 -11.98 -21.68 11.59
N ILE A 170 -11.02 -20.78 11.84
CA ILE A 170 -9.64 -20.99 11.42
C ILE A 170 -8.79 -21.25 12.66
N ASN A 171 -8.10 -22.40 12.70
CA ASN A 171 -7.25 -22.77 13.81
C ASN A 171 -5.89 -22.07 13.71
N PHE A 172 -5.67 -21.06 14.56
CA PHE A 172 -4.38 -20.40 14.73
C PHE A 172 -3.69 -20.80 16.04
N LEU A 173 -2.37 -20.93 15.98
CA LEU A 173 -1.51 -20.84 17.16
C LEU A 173 -1.55 -19.38 17.64
N ASN A 174 -2.14 -19.15 18.82
CA ASN A 174 -2.48 -17.85 19.43
C ASN A 174 -3.76 -17.19 18.92
N LYS A 175 -4.91 -17.65 19.43
CA LYS A 175 -6.25 -17.04 19.25
C LYS A 175 -6.28 -15.60 19.78
N LYS A 176 -6.00 -14.61 18.92
CA LYS A 176 -6.32 -13.20 19.19
C LYS A 176 -7.48 -12.77 18.29
N HIS A 177 -8.47 -12.08 18.85
CA HIS A 177 -9.51 -11.42 18.07
C HIS A 177 -8.89 -10.21 17.36
N GLY A 178 -9.19 -10.00 16.08
CA GLY A 178 -8.65 -8.86 15.35
C GLY A 178 -8.78 -8.96 13.84
N SER A 179 -8.28 -7.94 13.16
CA SER A 179 -8.17 -7.90 11.70
C SER A 179 -6.80 -8.41 11.30
N TYR A 180 -6.78 -9.30 10.30
CA TYR A 180 -5.59 -9.99 9.81
C TYR A 180 -5.44 -9.74 8.32
N GLN A 181 -4.20 -9.58 7.87
CA GLN A 181 -3.87 -9.53 6.46
C GLN A 181 -3.72 -10.94 5.92
N ILE A 182 -4.27 -11.21 4.75
CA ILE A 182 -4.04 -12.47 4.06
C ILE A 182 -2.99 -12.25 2.98
N ILE A 183 -1.92 -13.02 3.05
CA ILE A 183 -0.87 -13.04 2.03
C ILE A 183 -0.71 -14.47 1.52
N SER A 184 -0.62 -14.63 0.20
CA SER A 184 -0.32 -15.92 -0.43
C SER A 184 1.11 -16.32 -0.10
N GLU A 185 1.35 -17.49 0.51
CA GLU A 185 2.71 -17.96 0.83
C GLU A 185 3.54 -18.20 -0.44
N ASN A 186 2.90 -18.63 -1.54
CA ASN A 186 3.61 -18.97 -2.78
C ASN A 186 4.03 -17.76 -3.61
N THR A 187 3.19 -16.71 -3.64
CA THR A 187 3.42 -15.53 -4.50
C THR A 187 3.79 -14.29 -3.70
N ASN A 188 3.74 -14.38 -2.36
CA ASN A 188 3.87 -13.26 -1.44
C ASN A 188 2.92 -12.08 -1.79
N LYS A 189 1.83 -12.37 -2.50
CA LYS A 189 0.83 -11.40 -2.97
C LYS A 189 -0.21 -11.19 -1.88
N PHE A 190 -0.55 -9.93 -1.63
CA PHE A 190 -1.65 -9.58 -0.75
C PHE A 190 -2.99 -10.01 -1.37
N LEU A 191 -3.78 -10.76 -0.61
CA LEU A 191 -5.05 -11.33 -1.05
C LEU A 191 -6.26 -10.59 -0.46
N GLY A 192 -6.08 -9.86 0.64
CA GLY A 192 -7.15 -9.11 1.29
C GLY A 192 -7.07 -9.12 2.80
N ILE A 193 -8.19 -8.73 3.44
CA ILE A 193 -8.31 -8.59 4.89
C ILE A 193 -9.45 -9.49 5.38
N ILE A 194 -9.21 -10.20 6.49
CA ILE A 194 -10.27 -10.88 7.25
C ILE A 194 -10.33 -10.32 8.66
N THR A 195 -11.53 -10.35 9.25
CA THR A 195 -11.72 -10.07 10.67
C THR A 195 -12.13 -11.34 11.38
N ILE A 196 -11.44 -11.65 12.48
CA ILE A 196 -11.69 -12.82 13.32
C ILE A 196 -12.42 -12.38 14.58
N ASP A 197 -13.56 -13.02 14.86
CA ASP A 197 -14.35 -12.79 16.05
C ASP A 197 -13.72 -13.39 17.33
N LYS A 198 -14.37 -13.17 18.48
CA LYS A 198 -13.88 -13.62 19.79
C LYS A 198 -13.86 -15.14 19.94
N PHE A 199 -14.48 -15.85 18.99
CA PHE A 199 -14.57 -17.30 18.94
C PHE A 199 -13.58 -17.91 17.92
N GLY A 200 -12.78 -17.09 17.23
CA GLY A 200 -11.84 -17.57 16.22
C GLY A 200 -12.45 -17.80 14.85
N ARG A 201 -13.63 -17.22 14.57
CA ARG A 201 -14.35 -17.36 13.31
C ARG A 201 -14.25 -16.11 12.45
N ILE A 202 -14.35 -16.29 11.14
CA ILE A 202 -14.33 -15.17 10.19
C ILE A 202 -15.66 -14.41 10.27
N ALA A 203 -15.61 -13.19 10.78
CA ALA A 203 -16.74 -12.27 10.88
C ALA A 203 -16.97 -11.51 9.57
N SER A 204 -15.89 -11.10 8.89
CA SER A 204 -15.95 -10.37 7.62
C SER A 204 -14.75 -10.70 6.75
N ARG A 205 -14.94 -10.57 5.43
CA ARG A 205 -13.93 -10.87 4.41
C ARG A 205 -14.00 -9.81 3.31
N GLU A 206 -12.87 -9.17 3.05
CA GLU A 206 -12.64 -8.28 1.92
C GLU A 206 -11.44 -8.83 1.15
N LEU A 207 -11.71 -9.71 0.17
CA LEU A 207 -10.67 -10.26 -0.71
C LEU A 207 -10.59 -9.45 -2.00
N ILE A 208 -9.37 -9.32 -2.51
CA ILE A 208 -9.13 -8.84 -3.87
C ILE A 208 -9.52 -9.98 -4.82
N GLN A 209 -10.59 -9.81 -5.58
CA GLN A 209 -10.94 -10.72 -6.67
C GLN A 209 -10.04 -10.41 -7.87
N GLU A 210 -9.44 -11.45 -8.45
CA GLU A 210 -8.76 -11.36 -9.76
C GLU A 210 -9.77 -11.23 -10.90
#